data_AF-A0A124G4I2-F1
#
_entry.id   AF-A0A124G4I2-F1
#
_cell.length_a   1.000
_cell.length_b   1.000
_cell.length_c   1.000
_cell.angle_alpha   90.00
_cell.angle_beta   90.00
_cell.angle_gamma   90.00
#
_symmetry.space_group_name_H-M   'P 1'
#
loop_
_entity.id
_entity.type
_entity.pdbx_description
1 polymer ?
#
loop_
_entity_poly.entity_id
_entity_poly.type
_entity_poly.pdbx_seq_one_letter_code
_entity_poly.pdbx_strand_id
1 'polypeptide(L)'
;MQMGSERDHIITGFNLRDKQDLGRKAGEVAVSLLDAKLAKGGAGRAVLDPELAGVFTHEAVGHASEGDLVREGASVLAGRIGERIGCEGLVIVSRPGGARGTAHRPDEQHLHRKRGCDLRRDPL
;
A
#
# COMPACT_ATOMS: atom_id res chain seq x y z
N MET A 1 13.98 -3.61 6.64
CA MET A 1 12.57 -4.01 6.77
C MET A 1 11.72 -2.81 6.37
N GLN A 2 10.85 -2.98 5.37
CA GLN A 2 9.81 -2.00 5.04
C GLN A 2 8.91 -1.84 6.26
N MET A 3 8.70 -0.61 6.73
CA MET A 3 7.85 -0.31 7.89
C MET A 3 6.76 0.67 7.43
N GLY A 4 5.51 0.42 7.86
CA GLY A 4 4.46 1.43 7.76
C GLY A 4 4.82 2.63 8.62
N SER A 5 4.84 3.83 8.03
CA SER A 5 5.07 5.07 8.79
C SER A 5 4.16 6.16 8.26
N GLU A 6 3.51 6.88 9.18
CA GLU A 6 2.75 8.09 8.87
C GLU A 6 3.71 9.28 8.89
N ARG A 7 3.70 10.10 7.84
CA ARG A 7 4.57 11.28 7.71
C ARG A 7 3.84 12.39 6.98
N ASP A 8 3.68 13.53 7.64
CA ASP A 8 3.11 14.73 7.01
C ASP A 8 4.13 15.52 6.19
N HIS A 9 5.42 15.34 6.48
CA HIS A 9 6.52 16.12 5.91
C HIS A 9 7.72 15.21 5.59
N ILE A 10 8.52 15.61 4.58
CA ILE A 10 9.64 14.81 4.07
C ILE A 10 10.96 15.31 4.69
N ILE A 11 11.67 16.24 4.01
CA ILE A 11 12.93 16.83 4.49
C ILE A 11 12.75 18.32 4.80
N THR A 12 11.74 18.98 4.23
CA THR A 12 11.43 20.41 4.42
C THR A 12 9.99 20.59 4.89
N GLY A 13 9.70 21.73 5.54
CA GLY A 13 8.34 22.12 5.94
C GLY A 13 7.86 21.60 7.30
N PHE A 14 8.74 21.01 8.12
CA PHE A 14 8.36 20.53 9.45
C PHE A 14 8.32 21.67 10.48
N ASN A 15 7.24 22.45 10.47
CA ASN A 15 6.97 23.42 11.53
C ASN A 15 6.20 22.71 12.67
N LEU A 16 6.82 22.63 13.84
CA LEU A 16 6.25 22.00 15.04
C LEU A 16 5.23 22.88 15.77
N ARG A 17 5.10 24.16 15.40
CA ARG A 17 4.13 25.07 16.00
C ARG A 17 2.72 24.55 15.70
N ASP A 18 1.89 24.50 16.74
CA ASP A 18 0.49 24.07 16.68
C ASP A 18 0.29 22.61 16.23
N LYS A 19 1.30 21.75 16.41
CA LYS A 19 1.27 20.30 16.07
C LYS A 19 1.23 19.37 17.29
N GLN A 20 0.82 19.88 18.46
CA GLN A 20 0.81 19.12 19.71
C GLN A 20 -0.03 17.84 19.62
N ASP A 21 -1.09 17.84 18.80
CA ASP A 21 -1.93 16.65 18.61
C ASP A 21 -1.22 15.53 17.85
N LEU A 22 -0.34 15.85 16.87
CA LEU A 22 0.50 14.84 16.22
C LEU A 22 1.46 14.21 17.24
N GLY A 23 2.07 15.04 18.08
CA GLY A 23 2.94 14.57 19.17
C GLY A 23 2.18 13.69 20.17
N ARG A 24 0.95 14.08 20.54
CA ARG A 24 0.09 13.31 21.44
C ARG A 24 -0.25 11.95 20.84
N LYS A 25 -0.73 11.91 19.59
CA LYS A 25 -1.07 10.67 18.87
C LYS A 25 0.14 9.73 18.79
N ALA A 26 1.32 10.25 18.44
CA ALA A 26 2.54 9.46 18.38
C ALA A 26 2.93 8.90 19.75
N GLY A 27 2.81 9.69 20.82
CA GLY A 27 3.06 9.26 22.19
C GLY A 27 2.07 8.18 22.66
N GLU A 28 0.78 8.35 22.37
CA GLU A 28 -0.27 7.37 22.68
C GLU A 28 0.00 6.02 21.99
N VAL A 29 0.34 6.04 20.70
CA VAL A 29 0.74 4.83 19.97
C VAL A 29 1.96 4.18 20.61
N ALA A 30 3.02 4.96 20.90
CA ALA A 30 4.23 4.42 21.50
C ALA A 30 3.98 3.76 22.86
N VAL A 31 3.20 4.41 23.75
CA VAL A 31 2.82 3.85 25.04
C VAL A 31 1.95 2.60 24.88
N SER A 32 0.99 2.60 23.95
CA SER A 32 0.13 1.44 23.68
C SER A 32 0.90 0.20 23.24
N LEU A 33 2.06 0.39 22.60
CA LEU A 33 2.90 -0.70 22.10
C LEU A 33 3.84 -1.28 23.17
N LEU A 34 4.04 -0.60 24.31
CA LEU A 34 4.91 -1.10 25.39
C LEU A 34 4.40 -2.41 26.00
N ASP A 35 3.08 -2.53 26.14
CA ASP A 35 2.41 -3.72 26.69
C ASP A 35 1.98 -4.73 25.61
N ALA A 36 2.34 -4.48 24.35
CA ALA A 36 1.93 -5.34 23.25
C ALA A 36 2.60 -6.71 23.33
N LYS A 37 1.78 -7.77 23.31
CA LYS A 37 2.28 -9.15 23.27
C LYS A 37 2.87 -9.45 21.90
N LEU A 38 3.88 -10.32 21.87
CA LEU A 38 4.42 -10.86 20.62
C LEU A 38 3.30 -11.51 19.81
N ALA A 39 3.26 -11.20 18.52
CA ALA A 39 2.33 -11.83 17.59
C ALA A 39 2.63 -13.33 17.50
N LYS A 40 1.58 -14.15 17.54
CA LYS A 40 1.72 -15.60 17.32
C LYS A 40 2.01 -15.84 15.83
N GLY A 41 3.16 -16.44 15.53
CA GLY A 41 3.50 -16.84 14.18
C GLY A 41 2.59 -17.95 13.66
N GLY A 42 2.42 -18.01 12.34
CA GLY A 42 1.63 -19.02 11.64
C GLY A 42 0.70 -18.43 10.58
N ALA A 43 0.06 -19.30 9.81
CA ALA A 43 -0.97 -18.90 8.86
C ALA A 43 -2.26 -18.52 9.60
N GLY A 44 -2.82 -17.36 9.25
CA GLY A 44 -4.04 -16.84 9.84
C GLY A 44 -4.70 -15.81 8.93
N ARG A 45 -5.95 -15.47 9.23
CA ARG A 45 -6.65 -14.37 8.58
C ARG A 45 -6.23 -13.07 9.24
N ALA A 46 -5.82 -12.09 8.43
CA ALA A 46 -5.49 -10.75 8.89
C ALA A 46 -6.47 -9.73 8.29
N VAL A 47 -6.77 -8.68 9.05
CA VAL A 47 -7.45 -7.48 8.55
C VAL A 47 -6.40 -6.40 8.46
N LEU A 48 -6.25 -5.80 7.29
CA LEU A 48 -5.27 -4.77 7.04
C LEU A 48 -5.93 -3.39 7.08
N ASP A 49 -5.27 -2.46 7.76
CA ASP A 49 -5.52 -1.03 7.59
C ASP A 49 -5.31 -0.63 6.11
N PRO A 50 -6.06 0.35 5.56
CA PRO A 50 -5.93 0.74 4.16
C PRO A 50 -4.52 1.16 3.73
N GLU A 51 -3.74 1.82 4.59
CA GLU A 51 -2.37 2.24 4.27
C GLU A 51 -1.44 1.02 4.26
N LEU A 52 -1.59 0.13 5.23
CA LEU A 52 -0.85 -1.14 5.26
C LEU A 52 -1.23 -2.06 4.08
N ALA A 53 -2.48 -2.05 3.65
CA ALA A 53 -2.94 -2.77 2.48
C ALA A 53 -2.26 -2.27 1.20
N GLY A 54 -2.03 -0.95 1.08
CA GLY A 54 -1.27 -0.36 -0.02
C GLY A 54 0.17 -0.89 -0.09
N VAL A 55 0.87 -0.87 1.05
CA VAL A 55 2.23 -1.45 1.17
C VAL A 55 2.22 -2.94 0.85
N PHE A 56 1.26 -3.70 1.39
CA PHE A 56 1.12 -5.12 1.09
C PHE A 56 0.96 -5.38 -0.41
N THR A 57 0.12 -4.59 -1.10
CA THR A 57 -0.04 -4.72 -2.56
C THR A 57 1.21 -4.31 -3.34
N HIS A 58 1.97 -3.32 -2.86
CA HIS A 58 3.24 -2.92 -3.44
C HIS A 58 4.25 -4.08 -3.44
N GLU A 59 4.41 -4.76 -2.31
CA GLU A 59 5.33 -5.90 -2.22
C GLU A 59 4.82 -7.13 -2.99
N ALA A 60 3.52 -7.44 -2.84
CA ALA A 60 2.95 -8.69 -3.35
C ALA A 60 2.89 -8.73 -4.88
N VAL A 61 2.60 -7.59 -5.53
CA VAL A 61 2.44 -7.51 -6.99
C VAL A 61 3.12 -6.31 -7.63
N GLY A 62 3.48 -5.29 -6.86
CA GLY A 62 4.06 -4.06 -7.39
C GLY A 62 5.39 -4.26 -8.08
N HIS A 63 6.40 -4.68 -7.32
CA HIS A 63 7.71 -5.01 -7.89
C HIS A 63 7.58 -6.07 -8.98
N ALA A 64 6.78 -7.11 -8.76
CA ALA A 64 6.57 -8.13 -9.78
C ALA A 64 5.95 -7.57 -11.08
N SER A 65 5.26 -6.43 -11.04
CA SER A 65 4.69 -5.78 -12.22
C SER A 65 5.65 -4.80 -12.92
N GLU A 66 6.86 -4.58 -12.37
CA GLU A 66 7.87 -3.71 -12.98
C GLU A 66 8.39 -4.31 -14.30
N GLY A 67 8.42 -3.47 -15.35
CA GLY A 67 8.61 -3.94 -16.72
C GLY A 67 10.01 -4.49 -17.01
N ASP A 68 11.02 -4.04 -16.28
CA ASP A 68 12.38 -4.58 -16.32
C ASP A 68 12.43 -6.01 -15.77
N LEU A 69 11.86 -6.26 -14.58
CA LEU A 69 11.78 -7.60 -13.99
C LEU A 69 10.96 -8.56 -14.85
N VAL A 70 9.90 -8.07 -15.49
CA VAL A 70 9.12 -8.85 -16.46
C VAL A 70 9.93 -9.16 -17.72
N ARG A 71 10.61 -8.16 -18.29
CA ARG A 71 11.43 -8.32 -19.51
C ARG A 71 12.61 -9.27 -19.30
N GLU A 72 13.21 -9.24 -18.12
CA GLU A 72 14.35 -10.09 -17.75
C GLU A 72 13.92 -11.51 -17.34
N GLY A 73 12.61 -11.78 -17.24
CA GLY A 73 12.08 -13.08 -16.80
C GLY A 73 12.26 -13.34 -15.30
N ALA A 74 12.64 -12.33 -14.52
CA ALA A 74 12.82 -12.40 -13.08
C ALA A 74 11.50 -12.24 -12.30
N SER A 75 10.43 -11.77 -12.96
CA SER A 75 9.12 -11.60 -12.36
C SER A 75 8.28 -12.89 -12.39
N VAL A 76 7.61 -13.17 -11.27
CA VAL A 76 6.57 -14.20 -11.16
C VAL A 76 5.34 -13.93 -12.04
N LEU A 77 5.18 -12.71 -12.57
CA LEU A 77 4.08 -12.30 -13.45
C LEU A 77 4.42 -12.41 -14.95
N ALA A 78 5.64 -12.83 -15.30
CA ALA A 78 6.04 -12.99 -16.70
C ALA A 78 5.10 -13.98 -17.43
N GLY A 79 4.55 -13.56 -18.57
CA GLY A 79 3.64 -14.38 -19.37
C GLY A 79 2.22 -14.56 -18.81
N ARG A 80 1.85 -13.87 -17.71
CA ARG A 80 0.54 -14.01 -17.04
C ARG A 80 -0.49 -12.95 -17.40
N ILE A 81 -0.29 -12.21 -18.50
CA ILE A 81 -1.25 -11.21 -18.97
C ILE A 81 -2.58 -11.90 -19.35
N GLY A 82 -3.68 -11.42 -18.78
CA GLY A 82 -5.03 -11.99 -18.97
C GLY A 82 -5.40 -13.11 -18.01
N GLU A 83 -4.45 -13.60 -17.20
CA GLU A 83 -4.72 -14.59 -16.15
C GLU A 83 -5.20 -13.90 -14.86
N ARG A 84 -6.16 -14.51 -14.17
CA ARG A 84 -6.60 -14.05 -12.84
C ARG A 84 -5.58 -14.49 -11.79
N ILE A 85 -4.88 -13.53 -11.17
CA ILE A 85 -3.86 -13.78 -10.14
C ILE A 85 -4.33 -13.49 -8.70
N GLY A 86 -5.56 -12.98 -8.52
CA GLY A 86 -6.12 -12.59 -7.23
C GLY A 86 -7.57 -13.04 -7.04
N CYS A 87 -8.16 -12.70 -5.89
CA CYS A 87 -9.56 -13.03 -5.61
C CYS A 87 -10.53 -12.26 -6.52
N GLU A 88 -11.74 -12.81 -6.69
CA GLU A 88 -12.78 -12.18 -7.50
C GLU A 88 -13.21 -10.83 -6.90
N GLY A 89 -13.26 -9.80 -7.74
CA GLY A 89 -13.59 -8.43 -7.33
C GLY A 89 -12.41 -7.59 -6.81
N LEU A 90 -11.20 -8.15 -6.70
CA LEU A 90 -10.00 -7.40 -6.38
C LEU A 90 -9.47 -6.66 -7.62
N VAL A 91 -9.32 -5.34 -7.50
CA VAL A 91 -8.73 -4.49 -8.53
C VAL A 91 -7.65 -3.62 -7.90
N ILE A 92 -6.41 -3.78 -8.38
CA ILE A 92 -5.25 -2.97 -7.97
C ILE A 92 -4.88 -2.10 -9.17
N VAL A 93 -4.73 -0.80 -8.95
CA VAL A 93 -4.39 0.16 -10.00
C VAL A 93 -3.20 0.99 -9.53
N SER A 94 -2.15 1.04 -10.35
CA SER A 94 -1.06 2.00 -10.18
C SER A 94 -1.40 3.30 -10.90
N ARG A 95 -1.24 4.45 -10.24
CA ARG A 95 -1.46 5.77 -10.82
C ARG A 95 -0.31 6.71 -10.47
N PRO A 96 0.23 7.46 -11.44
CA PRO A 96 1.14 8.56 -11.13
C PRO A 96 0.36 9.70 -10.45
N GLY A 97 0.77 10.07 -9.24
CA GLY A 97 0.17 11.16 -8.45
C GLY A 97 -0.87 10.68 -7.43
N GLY A 98 -0.48 10.56 -6.17
CA GLY A 98 -1.37 10.21 -5.06
C GLY A 98 -2.37 11.33 -4.72
N ALA A 99 -3.55 10.94 -4.23
CA ALA A 99 -4.64 11.86 -3.85
C ALA A 99 -4.37 12.71 -2.60
N ARG A 100 -3.18 12.60 -1.99
CA ARG A 100 -2.71 13.49 -0.93
C ARG A 100 -1.38 14.08 -1.38
N GLY A 101 -1.37 15.40 -1.53
CA GLY A 101 -0.25 16.20 -2.04
C GLY A 101 1.03 16.07 -1.21
N THR A 102 1.68 14.93 -1.30
CA THR A 102 3.09 14.75 -0.98
C THR A 102 3.82 14.49 -2.30
N ALA A 103 4.98 15.12 -2.45
CA ALA A 103 5.78 15.06 -3.66
C ALA A 103 5.95 13.60 -4.14
N HIS A 104 5.82 13.43 -5.45
CA HIS A 104 6.04 12.22 -6.25
C HIS A 104 6.80 11.09 -5.51
N ARG A 105 6.04 10.17 -4.89
CA ARG A 105 6.54 8.83 -4.59
C ARG A 105 6.14 7.91 -5.76
N PRO A 106 7.08 7.22 -6.40
CA PRO A 106 6.76 6.30 -7.51
C PRO A 106 6.02 5.01 -7.09
N ASP A 107 5.75 4.84 -5.79
CA ASP A 107 5.56 3.49 -5.22
C ASP A 107 4.15 3.22 -4.64
N GLU A 108 3.29 4.24 -4.56
CA GLU A 108 2.01 4.13 -3.83
C GLU A 108 0.88 3.56 -4.71
N GLN A 109 0.75 2.23 -4.71
CA GLN A 109 -0.41 1.53 -5.26
C GLN A 109 -1.61 1.64 -4.33
N HIS A 110 -2.76 2.00 -4.89
CA HIS A 110 -3.98 2.21 -4.13
C HIS A 110 -5.01 1.12 -4.46
N LEU A 111 -5.62 0.59 -3.40
CA LEU A 111 -6.74 -0.34 -3.50
C LEU A 111 -8.05 0.45 -3.64
N HIS A 112 -8.69 0.38 -4.81
CA HIS A 112 -10.03 0.95 -4.98
C HIS A 112 -11.09 -0.11 -4.64
N ARG A 113 -11.89 0.15 -3.59
CA ARG A 113 -13.11 -0.61 -3.33
C ARG A 113 -14.25 -0.06 -4.19
N LYS A 114 -14.52 -0.68 -5.34
CA LYS A 114 -15.82 -0.48 -6.02
C LYS A 114 -16.88 -1.35 -5.35
N ARG A 115 -17.80 -0.73 -4.59
CA ARG A 115 -19.15 -1.28 -4.46
C ARG A 115 -19.83 -1.00 -5.79
N GLY A 116 -20.00 -2.01 -6.62
CA GLY A 116 -20.66 -1.87 -7.91
C GLY A 116 -19.90 -2.62 -8.98
N CYS A 117 -20.49 -3.74 -9.39
CA CYS A 117 -20.23 -4.40 -10.65
C CYS A 117 -20.27 -3.38 -11.78
N ASP A 118 -19.19 -3.25 -12.56
CA ASP A 118 -19.35 -2.92 -13.98
C ASP A 118 -18.20 -3.55 -14.77
N LEU A 119 -18.47 -4.74 -15.27
CA LEU A 119 -17.80 -5.32 -16.42
C LEU A 119 -18.27 -4.54 -17.66
N ARG A 120 -17.57 -3.46 -18.02
CA ARG A 120 -17.61 -2.97 -19.41
C ARG A 120 -16.27 -3.16 -20.07
N ARG A 121 -16.25 -4.26 -20.81
CA ARG A 121 -15.64 -4.38 -22.12
C ARG A 121 -16.15 -3.21 -22.97
N ASP A 122 -15.33 -2.21 -23.23
CA ASP A 122 -15.55 -1.35 -24.39
C ASP A 122 -15.06 -2.14 -25.62
N PRO A 123 -15.94 -2.45 -26.59
CA PRO A 123 -15.54 -3.10 -27.82
C PRO A 123 -15.03 -2.10 -28.86
N LEU A 124 -13.93 -2.51 -29.51
CA LEU A 124 -13.21 -1.96 -30.67
C LEU A 124 -12.34 -0.71 -30.42
#